data_AF-A0A3D2G071-F1
#
_entry.id   AF-A0A3D2G071-F1
#
_cell.length_a   1.000
_cell.length_b   1.000
_cell.length_c   1.000
_cell.angle_alpha   90.00
_cell.angle_beta   90.00
_cell.angle_gamma   90.00
#
_symmetry.space_group_name_H-M   'P 1'
#
loop_
_entity.id
_entity.type
_entity.pdbx_description
1 polymer ?
#
loop_
_entity_poly.entity_id
_entity_poly.type
_entity_poly.pdbx_seq_one_letter_code
_entity_poly.pdbx_strand_id
1 'polypeptide(L)' 'MKITKTEGIWLIITTILYIAYNIPGVPPYNQPTATLIHAALTVVPIWVITYIFLPKVYRIYKLRNEKKEDK' A
#
# COMPACT_ATOMS: atom_id res chain seq x y z
N MET A 1 2.57 -17.52 9.77
CA MET A 1 3.25 -17.22 8.49
C MET A 1 4.32 -16.16 8.74
N LYS A 2 5.54 -16.32 8.24
CA LYS A 2 6.53 -15.21 8.26
C LYS A 2 6.21 -14.24 7.13
N ILE A 3 5.98 -12.98 7.48
CA ILE A 3 5.83 -11.86 6.53
C ILE A 3 7.15 -11.71 5.76
N THR A 4 7.06 -11.61 4.44
CA THR A 4 8.22 -11.39 3.57
C THR A 4 8.69 -9.94 3.68
N LYS A 5 9.98 -9.67 3.42
CA LYS A 5 10.50 -8.29 3.41
C LYS A 5 9.70 -7.38 2.47
N THR A 6 9.29 -7.90 1.31
CA THR A 6 8.47 -7.20 0.32
C THR A 6 7.10 -6.82 0.85
N GLU A 7 6.41 -7.74 1.54
CA GLU A 7 5.15 -7.42 2.22
C GLU A 7 5.33 -6.43 3.36
N GLY A 8 6.39 -6.56 4.15
CA GLY A 8 6.68 -5.62 5.23
C GLY A 8 6.85 -4.19 4.71
N ILE A 9 7.63 -4.00 3.64
CA ILE A 9 7.80 -2.69 3.00
C ILE A 9 6.45 -2.18 2.46
N TRP A 10 5.68 -3.04 1.77
CA TRP A 10 4.38 -2.66 1.24
C TRP A 10 3.42 -2.19 2.34
N LEU A 11 3.35 -2.94 3.45
CA LEU A 11 2.50 -2.62 4.59
C LEU A 11 2.90 -1.30 5.24
N ILE A 12 4.20 -1.06 5.43
CA ILE A 12 4.69 0.19 6.04
C ILE A 12 4.29 1.39 5.17
N ILE A 13 4.56 1.34 3.86
CA ILE A 13 4.24 2.46 2.95
C ILE A 13 2.72 2.68 2.89
N THR A 14 1.94 1.61 2.76
CA THR A 14 0.47 1.70 2.72
C THR A 14 -0.08 2.29 4.01
N THR A 15 0.45 1.89 5.16
CA THR A 15 0.04 2.41 6.47
C THR A 15 0.33 3.90 6.60
N ILE A 16 1.53 4.35 6.19
CA ILE A 16 1.90 5.77 6.23
C ILE A 16 0.95 6.60 5.36
N LEU A 17 0.68 6.16 4.12
CA LEU A 17 -0.22 6.88 3.22
C LEU A 17 -1.67 6.87 3.71
N TYR A 18 -2.12 5.75 4.29
CA TYR A 18 -3.45 5.65 4.87
C TYR A 18 -3.63 6.61 6.05
N ILE A 19 -2.64 6.67 6.95
CA ILE A 19 -2.66 7.63 8.07
C ILE A 19 -2.67 9.05 7.51
N ALA A 20 -1.80 9.37 6.55
CA ALA A 20 -1.73 10.69 5.93
C ALA A 20 -3.06 11.12 5.28
N TYR A 21 -3.78 10.21 4.62
CA TYR A 21 -5.09 10.46 4.02
C TYR A 21 -6.18 10.78 5.06
N ASN A 22 -6.09 10.18 6.25
CA ASN A 22 -7.14 10.23 7.27
C ASN A 22 -6.87 11.25 8.39
N ILE A 23 -5.91 12.16 8.21
CA ILE A 23 -5.63 13.18 9.23
C ILE A 23 -6.83 14.15 9.30
N PRO A 24 -7.52 14.25 10.46
CA PRO A 24 -8.70 15.10 10.58
C PRO A 24 -8.33 16.57 10.38
N GLY A 25 -9.13 17.28 9.58
CA GLY A 25 -8.90 18.68 9.26
C GLY A 25 -7.73 18.95 8.30
N VAL A 26 -7.13 17.90 7.73
CA VAL A 26 -6.10 18.01 6.69
C VAL A 26 -6.60 17.36 5.40
N PRO A 27 -6.77 18.13 4.31
CA PRO A 27 -6.73 19.59 4.24
C PRO A 27 -7.99 20.20 4.89
N PRO A 28 -8.02 21.52 5.12
CA PRO A 28 -9.20 22.21 5.61
C PRO A 28 -10.42 21.93 4.73
N TYR A 29 -11.54 21.50 5.33
CA TYR A 29 -12.72 21.01 4.61
C TYR A 29 -13.39 22.05 3.69
N ASN A 30 -13.10 23.32 3.90
CA ASN A 30 -13.59 24.43 3.07
C ASN A 30 -12.68 24.74 1.87
N GLN A 31 -11.67 23.90 1.57
CA GLN A 31 -10.73 24.11 0.47
C GLN A 31 -10.78 22.93 -0.54
N PRO A 32 -11.62 23.03 -1.58
CA PRO A 32 -11.79 21.97 -2.57
C PRO A 32 -10.50 21.63 -3.32
N THR A 33 -9.75 22.66 -3.75
CA THR A 33 -8.49 22.47 -4.49
C THR A 33 -7.45 21.74 -3.65
N ALA A 34 -7.30 22.12 -2.38
CA ALA A 34 -6.40 21.45 -1.45
C ALA A 34 -6.82 19.99 -1.22
N THR A 35 -8.13 19.73 -1.11
CA THR A 35 -8.70 18.38 -0.98
C THR A 35 -8.35 17.49 -2.17
N LEU A 36 -8.50 18.01 -3.39
CA LEU A 36 -8.15 17.27 -4.61
C LEU A 36 -6.65 16.95 -4.67
N ILE A 37 -5.79 17.92 -4.33
CA ILE A 37 -4.34 17.72 -4.30
C ILE A 37 -3.98 16.68 -3.22
N HIS A 38 -4.56 16.78 -2.03
CA HIS A 38 -4.30 15.85 -0.93
C HIS A 38 -4.73 14.42 -1.30
N ALA A 39 -5.91 14.25 -1.89
CA ALA A 39 -6.38 12.95 -2.37
C ALA A 39 -5.47 12.39 -3.47
N ALA A 40 -5.02 13.24 -4.42
CA ALA A 40 -4.08 12.84 -5.46
C ALA A 40 -2.71 12.43 -4.89
N LEU A 41 -2.26 13.02 -3.78
CA LEU A 41 -0.97 12.70 -3.15
C LEU A 41 -1.03 11.53 -2.15
N THR A 42 -2.22 11.06 -1.77
CA THR A 42 -2.38 10.00 -0.78
C THR A 42 -3.08 8.77 -1.37
N VAL A 43 -4.28 8.93 -1.92
CA VAL A 43 -5.10 7.84 -2.46
C VAL A 43 -4.50 7.24 -3.72
N VAL A 44 -4.09 8.10 -4.68
CA VAL A 44 -3.52 7.61 -5.94
C VAL A 44 -2.23 6.83 -5.70
N PRO A 45 -1.27 7.29 -4.87
CA PRO A 45 -0.13 6.49 -4.47
C PRO A 45 -0.53 5.15 -3.86
N ILE A 46 -1.48 5.11 -2.92
CA ILE A 46 -1.97 3.85 -2.31
C ILE A 46 -2.41 2.84 -3.39
N TRP A 47 -3.15 3.29 -4.39
CA TRP A 47 -3.55 2.44 -5.51
C TRP A 47 -2.34 1.94 -6.29
N VAL A 48 -1.44 2.84 -6.70
CA VAL A 48 -0.25 2.50 -7.49
C VAL A 48 0.64 1.49 -6.77
N ILE A 49 0.99 1.72 -5.50
CA ILE A 49 1.79 0.75 -4.74
C ILE A 49 1.06 -0.58 -4.57
N THR A 50 -0.25 -0.59 -4.37
CA THR A 50 -1.02 -1.84 -4.29
C THR A 50 -0.88 -2.65 -5.58
N TYR A 51 -1.08 -2.04 -6.75
CA TYR A 51 -0.91 -2.72 -8.04
C TYR A 51 0.53 -3.20 -8.31
N ILE A 52 1.54 -2.54 -7.76
CA ILE A 52 2.95 -2.94 -7.91
C ILE A 52 3.30 -4.11 -6.98
N PHE A 53 2.87 -4.07 -5.72
CA PHE A 53 3.30 -5.03 -4.71
C PHE A 53 2.47 -6.32 -4.75
N LEU A 54 1.18 -6.24 -5.05
CA LEU A 54 0.29 -7.39 -5.12
C LEU A 54 0.85 -8.54 -5.99
N PRO A 55 1.24 -8.36 -7.27
CA PRO A 55 1.79 -9.44 -8.09
C PRO A 55 3.13 -9.97 -7.57
N LYS A 56 3.98 -9.09 -7.00
CA LYS A 56 5.27 -9.50 -6.41
C LYS A 56 5.05 -10.41 -5.22
N VAL A 57 4.12 -10.04 -4.34
CA VAL A 57 3.75 -10.82 -3.16
C VAL A 57 3.16 -12.17 -3.59
N TYR A 58 2.16 -12.18 -4.46
CA TYR A 58 1.58 -13.43 -4.98
C TYR A 58 2.62 -14.37 -5.57
N ARG A 59 3.56 -13.85 -6.36
CA ARG A 59 4.65 -14.65 -6.94
C ARG A 59 5.55 -15.26 -5.88
N ILE A 60 5.91 -14.52 -4.82
CA ILE A 60 6.73 -15.04 -3.72
C ILE A 60 6.00 -16.18 -2.99
N TYR A 61 4.69 -16.03 -2.74
CA TYR A 61 3.89 -17.08 -2.11
C TYR A 61 3.77 -18.32 -2.99
N LYS A 62 3.51 -18.14 -4.29
CA LYS A 62 3.45 -19.26 -5.24
C LYS A 62 4.75 -20.08 -5.24
N LEU A 63 5.89 -19.42 -5.44
CA LEU A 63 7.21 -20.07 -5.45
C LEU A 63 7.53 -20.78 -4.13
N ARG A 64 7.09 -20.21 -3.00
CA ARG A 64 7.30 -20.82 -1.68
C ARG A 64 6.44 -22.06 -1.46
N ASN A 65 5.24 -22.09 -2.03
CA ASN A 65 4.33 -23.23 -1.94
C ASN A 65 4.81 -24.37 -2.84
N GLU A 66 5.22 -24.09 -4.07
CA GLU A 66 5.83 -25.08 -4.99
C GLU A 66 7.02 -25.79 -4.31
N LYS A 67 7.94 -25.02 -3.72
CA LYS A 67 9.10 -25.58 -2.99
C LYS A 67 8.75 -26.46 -1.78
N LYS A 68 7.55 -26.31 -1.21
CA LYS A 68 7.09 -27.17 -0.11
C LYS A 68 6.50 -28.48 -0.62
N GLU A 69 5.92 -28.49 -1.81
CA GLU A 69 5.37 -29.70 -2.43
C GLU A 69 6.48 -30.60 -3.00
N ASP A 70 7.61 -30.00 -3.41
CA ASP A 70 8.82 -30.72 -3.85
C ASP A 70 9.63 -31.38 -2.70
N LYS A 71 9.18 -31.27 -1.44
CA LYS A 71 9.90 -31.75 -0.23
C LYS A 71 9.09 -32.78 0.55
#